data_AF-A0A016TWL8-F1
#
_entry.id   AF-A0A016TWL8-F1
#
_cell.length_a   1.000
_cell.length_b   1.000
_cell.length_c   1.000
_cell.angle_alpha   90.00
_cell.angle_beta   90.00
_cell.angle_gamma   90.00
#
_symmetry.space_group_name_H-M   'P 1'
#
loop_
_entity.id
_entity.type
_entity.pdbx_description
1 polymer ?
#
loop_
_entity_poly.entity_id
_entity_poly.type
_entity_poly.pdbx_seq_one_letter_code
_entity_poly.pdbx_strand_id
1 'polypeptide(L)'
;MKVCRFLDMSEEYDTVAPPGAKRMKTDESIEQKRILYVVLEGCSLESAKIGKDYVILCSDKHANFLRKNKKDPAEYRPDILHQCLLNLLDSPLNRAGQLQVFFRTNKNVLVQVSPQCRIPRTFDRFCGLMVQLLHKLVVRAADSSQKLLTVSELYSYDVAQS
;
A
#
# COMPACT_ATOMS: atom_id res chain seq x y z
N MET A 1 -49.23 -11.41 18.09
CA MET A 1 -48.67 -10.04 18.24
C MET A 1 -49.02 -9.51 19.62
N LYS A 2 -48.04 -9.39 20.51
CA LYS A 2 -48.04 -8.42 21.61
C LYS A 2 -46.60 -7.94 21.74
N VAL A 3 -46.39 -6.71 21.33
CA VAL A 3 -45.11 -6.00 21.29
C VAL A 3 -44.74 -5.68 22.72
N CYS A 4 -43.61 -6.19 23.20
CA CYS A 4 -43.01 -5.74 24.46
C CYS A 4 -42.30 -4.41 24.16
N ARG A 5 -43.04 -3.29 24.25
CA ARG A 5 -42.45 -1.95 24.31
C ARG A 5 -41.84 -1.78 25.69
N PHE A 6 -40.51 -1.86 25.75
CA PHE A 6 -39.75 -1.28 26.86
C PHE A 6 -39.89 0.23 26.75
N LEU A 7 -40.42 0.85 27.80
CA LEU A 7 -40.75 2.27 27.86
C LEU A 7 -39.49 3.14 27.88
N ASP A 8 -39.52 4.12 26.99
CA ASP A 8 -38.75 5.35 26.95
C ASP A 8 -38.92 6.11 28.28
N MET A 9 -37.84 6.51 28.94
CA MET A 9 -37.89 7.22 30.23
C MET A 9 -36.74 8.21 30.37
N SER A 10 -36.68 9.19 29.47
CA SER A 10 -35.82 10.35 29.63
C SER A 10 -36.42 11.60 28.98
N GLU A 11 -37.28 12.30 29.71
CA GLU A 11 -37.49 13.73 29.50
C GLU A 11 -37.35 14.48 30.84
N GLU A 12 -36.63 15.60 30.74
CA GLU A 12 -36.54 16.75 31.64
C GLU A 12 -35.81 16.60 32.99
N TYR A 13 -34.55 17.07 33.00
CA TYR A 13 -33.98 17.82 34.13
C TYR A 13 -33.26 19.07 33.61
N ASP A 14 -33.85 20.22 33.91
CA ASP A 14 -33.22 21.53 33.86
C ASP A 14 -31.95 21.56 34.71
N THR A 15 -30.81 21.81 34.08
CA THR A 15 -29.61 22.27 34.80
C THR A 15 -29.23 23.65 34.29
N VAL A 16 -29.70 24.68 34.99
CA VAL A 16 -29.18 26.04 34.89
C VAL A 16 -27.69 26.04 35.23
N ALA A 17 -26.84 26.13 34.21
CA ALA A 17 -25.40 26.28 34.39
C ALA A 17 -25.09 27.71 34.89
N PRO A 18 -24.23 27.89 35.92
CA PRO A 18 -23.83 29.21 36.38
C PRO A 18 -22.97 29.93 35.31
N PRO A 19 -23.20 31.23 35.05
CA PRO A 19 -22.43 31.99 34.08
C PRO A 19 -21.04 32.29 34.65
N GLY A 20 -20.00 31.66 34.10
CA GLY A 20 -18.61 32.01 34.43
C GLY A 20 -17.61 30.85 34.54
N ALA A 21 -18.05 29.60 34.44
CA ALA A 21 -17.10 28.48 34.37
C ALA A 21 -16.43 28.46 32.99
N LYS A 22 -15.14 28.82 32.92
CA LYS A 22 -14.31 28.54 31.75
C LYS A 22 -14.37 27.03 31.51
N ARG A 23 -15.02 26.63 30.41
CA ARG A 23 -15.08 25.24 29.95
C ARG A 23 -13.65 24.76 29.77
N MET A 24 -13.15 23.95 30.70
CA MET A 24 -11.88 23.26 30.54
C MET A 24 -12.00 22.46 29.24
N LYS A 25 -11.11 22.72 28.28
CA LYS A 25 -10.97 21.85 27.11
C LYS A 25 -10.62 20.48 27.65
N THR A 26 -11.56 19.56 27.58
CA THR A 26 -11.32 18.14 27.81
C THR A 26 -10.13 17.76 26.92
N ASP A 27 -9.12 17.14 27.54
CA ASP A 27 -7.94 16.59 26.86
C ASP A 27 -8.34 16.01 25.50
N GLU A 28 -7.69 16.49 24.44
CA GLU A 28 -7.65 15.73 23.19
C GLU A 28 -6.96 14.41 23.54
N SER A 29 -7.75 13.42 23.96
CA SER A 29 -7.32 12.05 24.00
C SER A 29 -6.79 11.79 22.60
N ILE A 30 -5.47 11.70 22.47
CA ILE A 30 -4.81 11.26 21.25
C ILE A 30 -5.40 9.90 20.99
N GLU A 31 -6.46 9.85 20.19
CA GLU A 31 -7.08 8.60 19.77
C GLU A 31 -5.98 7.91 19.01
N GLN A 32 -5.32 6.95 19.64
CA GLN A 32 -4.19 6.23 19.09
C GLN A 32 -4.70 5.52 17.83
N LYS A 33 -4.57 6.21 16.71
CA LYS A 33 -5.03 5.73 15.42
C LYS A 33 -4.16 4.53 15.08
N ARG A 34 -4.69 3.33 15.32
CA ARG A 34 -4.00 2.08 15.01
C ARG A 34 -3.79 2.03 13.49
N ILE A 35 -2.53 1.88 13.08
CA ILE A 35 -2.15 1.73 11.67
C ILE A 35 -1.74 0.28 11.46
N LEU A 36 -2.35 -0.38 10.48
CA LEU A 36 -1.93 -1.69 10.02
C LEU A 36 -0.79 -1.52 9.01
N TYR A 37 0.33 -2.17 9.30
CA TYR A 37 1.46 -2.27 8.38
C TYR A 37 1.38 -3.61 7.66
N VAL A 38 1.32 -3.57 6.32
CA VAL A 38 1.35 -4.78 5.48
C VAL A 38 2.63 -4.76 4.67
N VAL A 39 3.42 -5.82 4.76
CA VAL A 39 4.64 -6.02 3.98
C VAL A 39 4.46 -7.23 3.08
N LEU A 40 4.47 -7.01 1.78
CA LEU A 40 4.46 -8.08 0.78
C LEU A 40 5.90 -8.50 0.48
N GLU A 41 6.31 -9.67 0.99
CA GLU A 41 7.66 -10.20 0.80
C GLU A 41 7.79 -11.04 -0.48
N GLY A 42 9.01 -11.13 -1.01
CA GLY A 42 9.31 -12.01 -2.15
C GLY A 42 8.64 -11.61 -3.47
N CYS A 43 8.43 -10.32 -3.69
CA CYS A 43 7.74 -9.84 -4.89
C CYS A 43 8.62 -9.95 -6.13
N SER A 44 8.16 -10.71 -7.13
CA SER A 44 8.88 -10.98 -8.38
C SER A 44 8.88 -9.78 -9.34
N LEU A 45 9.52 -8.69 -8.94
CA LEU A 45 9.71 -7.48 -9.75
C LEU A 45 11.16 -7.37 -10.21
N GLU A 46 11.37 -7.68 -11.49
CA GLU A 46 12.66 -7.51 -12.14
C GLU A 46 12.46 -6.87 -13.52
N SER A 47 13.17 -5.77 -13.77
CA SER A 47 13.24 -5.15 -15.09
C SER A 47 14.38 -5.75 -15.91
N ALA A 48 14.10 -6.06 -17.19
CA ALA A 48 15.10 -6.46 -18.17
C ALA A 48 14.92 -5.69 -19.47
N LYS A 49 16.02 -5.52 -20.21
CA LYS A 49 16.01 -4.93 -21.55
C LYS A 49 15.68 -6.02 -22.57
N ILE A 50 14.54 -5.91 -23.24
CA ILE A 50 14.12 -6.81 -24.32
C ILE A 50 14.02 -5.99 -25.60
N GLY A 51 14.96 -6.21 -26.51
CA GLY A 51 15.09 -5.38 -27.71
C GLY A 51 15.50 -3.95 -27.34
N LYS A 52 14.62 -2.98 -27.62
CA LYS A 52 14.86 -1.55 -27.36
C LYS A 52 14.25 -1.06 -26.04
N ASP A 53 13.29 -1.79 -25.48
CA ASP A 53 12.50 -1.35 -24.35
C ASP A 53 12.89 -2.07 -23.05
N TYR A 54 12.69 -1.39 -21.93
CA TYR A 54 12.78 -1.99 -20.60
C TYR A 54 11.40 -2.45 -20.15
N VAL A 55 11.30 -3.72 -19.76
CA VAL A 55 10.04 -4.36 -19.38
C VAL A 55 10.19 -5.15 -18.09
N ILE A 56 9.10 -5.30 -17.34
CA ILE A 56 9.05 -6.24 -16.21
C ILE A 56 8.97 -7.66 -16.74
N LEU A 57 9.82 -8.53 -16.22
CA LEU A 57 9.83 -9.95 -16.54
C LEU A 57 8.55 -10.63 -16.00
N CYS A 58 7.94 -11.45 -16.84
CA CYS A 58 6.68 -12.13 -16.56
C CYS A 58 6.70 -13.51 -17.25
N SER A 59 6.15 -14.53 -16.59
CA SER A 59 6.06 -15.90 -17.10
C SER A 59 5.44 -15.95 -18.50
N ASP A 60 4.34 -15.22 -18.71
CA ASP A 60 3.49 -15.42 -19.89
C ASP A 60 4.08 -14.78 -21.14
N LYS A 61 4.60 -13.56 -21.01
CA LYS A 61 5.15 -12.79 -22.14
C LYS A 61 6.63 -13.06 -22.39
N HIS A 62 7.37 -13.45 -21.36
CA HIS A 62 8.84 -13.47 -21.40
C HIS A 62 9.45 -14.85 -21.12
N ALA A 63 8.67 -15.94 -21.14
CA ALA A 63 9.15 -17.31 -20.91
C ALA A 63 10.40 -17.67 -21.74
N ASN A 64 10.41 -17.35 -23.03
CA ASN A 64 11.53 -17.66 -23.92
C ASN A 64 12.82 -16.91 -23.54
N PHE A 65 12.68 -15.64 -23.13
CA PHE A 65 13.81 -14.83 -22.66
C PHE A 65 14.35 -15.36 -21.34
N LEU A 66 13.47 -15.76 -20.42
CA LEU A 66 13.83 -16.32 -19.11
C LEU A 66 14.59 -17.64 -19.25
N ARG A 67 14.07 -18.57 -20.07
CA ARG A 67 14.73 -19.86 -20.34
C ARG A 67 16.11 -19.70 -20.95
N LYS A 68 16.28 -18.75 -21.90
CA LYS A 68 17.60 -18.43 -22.48
C LYS A 68 18.61 -17.94 -21.44
N ASN A 69 18.14 -17.22 -20.43
CA ASN A 69 18.96 -16.71 -19.33
C ASN A 69 19.04 -17.68 -18.13
N LYS A 70 18.67 -18.96 -18.30
CA LYS A 70 18.67 -19.99 -17.24
C LYS A 70 17.84 -19.61 -16.01
N LYS A 71 16.78 -18.82 -16.21
CA LYS A 71 15.82 -18.42 -15.18
C LYS A 71 14.54 -19.21 -15.36
N ASP A 72 13.95 -19.66 -14.25
CA ASP A 72 12.67 -20.36 -14.27
C ASP A 72 11.53 -19.36 -14.50
N PRO A 73 10.72 -19.49 -15.58
CA PRO A 73 9.57 -18.64 -15.80
C PRO A 73 8.54 -18.65 -14.66
N ALA A 74 8.44 -19.75 -13.90
CA ALA A 74 7.45 -19.89 -12.83
C ALA A 74 7.64 -18.86 -11.70
N GLU A 75 8.88 -18.41 -11.47
CA GLU A 75 9.25 -17.45 -10.43
C GLU A 75 8.91 -15.99 -10.81
N TYR A 76 8.51 -15.73 -12.05
CA TYR A 76 8.26 -14.37 -12.56
C TYR A 76 6.76 -14.08 -12.67
N ARG A 77 6.13 -13.88 -11.50
CA ARG A 77 4.68 -13.66 -11.32
C ARG A 77 4.33 -12.28 -10.73
N PRO A 78 4.69 -11.18 -11.40
CA PRO A 78 4.36 -9.82 -10.93
C PRO A 78 2.85 -9.53 -10.89
N ASP A 79 2.02 -10.39 -11.50
CA ASP A 79 0.55 -10.33 -11.43
C ASP A 79 0.03 -10.52 -10.01
N ILE A 80 0.70 -11.35 -9.20
CA ILE A 80 0.32 -11.57 -7.80
C ILE A 80 0.43 -10.27 -7.02
N LEU A 81 1.59 -9.59 -7.13
CA LEU A 81 1.78 -8.28 -6.50
C LEU A 81 0.75 -7.26 -6.98
N HIS A 82 0.46 -7.24 -8.28
CA HIS A 82 -0.52 -6.34 -8.87
C HIS A 82 -1.90 -6.51 -8.23
N GLN A 83 -2.39 -7.75 -8.14
CA GLN A 83 -3.68 -8.05 -7.52
C GLN A 83 -3.70 -7.73 -6.03
N CYS A 84 -2.63 -8.06 -5.30
CA CYS A 84 -2.50 -7.71 -3.88
C CYS A 84 -2.59 -6.20 -3.65
N LEU A 85 -1.87 -5.39 -4.43
CA LEU A 85 -1.88 -3.93 -4.30
C LEU A 85 -3.25 -3.33 -4.63
N LEU A 86 -3.95 -3.84 -5.65
CA LEU A 86 -5.31 -3.39 -5.96
C LEU A 86 -6.25 -3.64 -4.77
N ASN A 87 -6.23 -4.86 -4.23
CA ASN A 87 -7.10 -5.25 -3.13
C ASN A 87 -6.79 -4.47 -1.84
N LEU A 88 -5.51 -4.28 -1.52
CA LEU A 88 -5.08 -3.54 -0.32
C LEU A 88 -5.48 -2.06 -0.40
N LEU A 89 -5.22 -1.40 -1.53
CA LEU A 89 -5.49 0.03 -1.67
C LEU A 89 -6.98 0.37 -1.87
N ASP A 90 -7.78 -0.57 -2.36
CA ASP A 90 -9.24 -0.40 -2.44
C ASP A 90 -9.96 -0.67 -1.12
N SER A 91 -9.28 -1.29 -0.16
CA SER A 91 -9.86 -1.67 1.13
C SER A 91 -10.42 -0.45 1.88
N PRO A 92 -11.51 -0.61 2.66
CA PRO A 92 -12.03 0.45 3.53
C PRO A 92 -10.96 0.98 4.51
N LEU A 93 -10.02 0.12 4.91
CA LEU A 93 -8.94 0.47 5.82
C LEU A 93 -7.96 1.49 5.20
N ASN A 94 -7.66 1.37 3.91
CA ASN A 94 -6.87 2.36 3.19
C ASN A 94 -7.60 3.71 3.12
N ARG A 95 -8.92 3.69 2.87
CA ARG A 95 -9.75 4.91 2.83
C ARG A 95 -9.84 5.61 4.19
N ALA A 96 -9.80 4.86 5.28
CA ALA A 96 -9.73 5.39 6.64
C ALA A 96 -8.33 5.96 7.00
N GLY A 97 -7.32 5.78 6.15
CA GLY A 97 -5.94 6.19 6.41
C GLY A 97 -5.31 5.42 7.57
N GLN A 98 -5.66 4.14 7.71
CA GLN A 98 -5.16 3.23 8.75
C GLN A 98 -4.36 2.06 8.15
N LEU A 99 -3.99 2.14 6.87
CA LEU A 99 -3.20 1.14 6.20
C LEU A 99 -1.92 1.78 5.65
N GLN A 100 -0.79 1.15 5.94
CA GLN A 100 0.48 1.44 5.30
C GLN A 100 0.99 0.18 4.61
N VAL A 101 1.21 0.27 3.29
CA VAL A 101 1.63 -0.87 2.47
C VAL A 101 3.09 -0.70 2.05
N PHE A 102 3.83 -1.80 2.18
CA PHE A 102 5.17 -1.97 1.65
C PHE A 102 5.24 -3.25 0.83
N PHE A 103 6.13 -3.29 -0.14
CA PHE A 103 6.50 -4.54 -0.78
C PHE A 103 8.00 -4.62 -0.96
N ARG A 104 8.55 -5.82 -0.81
CA ARG A 104 9.96 -6.12 -0.96
C ARG A 104 10.17 -7.08 -2.11
N THR A 105 11.06 -6.71 -3.01
CA THR A 105 11.39 -7.53 -4.17
C THR A 105 12.38 -8.63 -3.80
N ASN A 106 12.50 -9.67 -4.64
CA ASN A 106 13.53 -10.71 -4.48
C ASN A 106 14.96 -10.16 -4.53
N LYS A 107 15.16 -8.95 -5.08
CA LYS A 107 16.45 -8.23 -5.08
C LYS A 107 16.65 -7.35 -3.85
N ASN A 108 15.89 -7.61 -2.78
CA ASN A 108 15.98 -6.89 -1.52
C ASN A 108 15.62 -5.39 -1.61
N VAL A 109 14.82 -4.99 -2.60
CA VAL A 109 14.38 -3.59 -2.74
C VAL A 109 13.07 -3.41 -2.00
N LEU A 110 13.08 -2.61 -0.93
CA LEU A 110 11.87 -2.23 -0.20
C LEU A 110 11.23 -1.00 -0.83
N VAL A 111 9.95 -1.10 -1.16
CA VAL A 111 9.17 0.01 -1.73
C VAL A 111 8.04 0.37 -0.79
N GLN A 112 7.98 1.64 -0.44
CA GLN A 112 6.84 2.23 0.25
C GLN A 112 5.79 2.68 -0.75
N VAL A 113 4.54 2.29 -0.49
CA VAL A 113 3.38 2.71 -1.26
C VAL A 113 2.61 3.77 -0.49
N SER A 114 2.39 4.93 -1.11
CA SER A 114 1.53 5.97 -0.57
C SER A 114 0.07 5.52 -0.61
N PRO A 115 -0.73 5.76 0.44
CA PRO A 115 -2.16 5.42 0.45
C PRO A 115 -2.96 6.19 -0.62
N GLN A 116 -2.43 7.32 -1.10
CA GLN A 116 -3.00 8.11 -2.19
C GLN A 116 -2.66 7.57 -3.59
N CYS A 117 -1.76 6.59 -3.69
CA CYS A 117 -1.37 6.00 -4.96
C CYS A 117 -2.56 5.24 -5.57
N ARG A 118 -2.90 5.57 -6.82
CA ARG A 118 -3.85 4.79 -7.62
C ARG A 118 -3.10 3.85 -8.56
N ILE A 119 -3.08 2.58 -8.21
CA ILE A 119 -2.44 1.54 -9.02
C ILE A 119 -3.25 1.31 -10.31
N PRO A 120 -2.59 1.28 -11.50
CA PRO A 120 -3.28 1.00 -12.75
C PRO A 120 -4.00 -0.34 -12.72
N ARG A 121 -5.26 -0.38 -13.16
CA ARG A 121 -6.07 -1.62 -13.21
C ARG A 121 -5.61 -2.61 -14.28
N THR A 122 -5.01 -2.11 -15.35
CA THR A 122 -4.46 -2.96 -16.41
C THR A 122 -3.03 -3.35 -16.07
N PHE A 123 -2.74 -4.65 -16.23
CA PHE A 123 -1.43 -5.21 -15.91
C PHE A 123 -0.29 -4.55 -16.72
N ASP A 124 -0.52 -4.24 -17.99
CA ASP A 124 0.51 -3.63 -18.84
C ASP A 124 0.92 -2.22 -18.40
N ARG A 125 -0.03 -1.41 -17.91
CA ARG A 125 0.28 -0.09 -17.35
C ARG A 125 0.97 -0.22 -16.00
N PHE A 126 0.58 -1.20 -15.19
CA PHE A 126 1.27 -1.50 -13.94
C PHE A 126 2.73 -1.86 -14.19
N CYS A 127 3.02 -2.72 -15.18
CA CYS A 127 4.38 -3.06 -15.57
C CYS A 127 5.18 -1.82 -15.98
N GLY A 128 4.62 -0.94 -16.81
CA GLY A 128 5.28 0.33 -17.17
C GLY A 128 5.59 1.22 -15.97
N LEU A 129 4.65 1.32 -15.01
CA LEU A 129 4.83 2.06 -13.76
C LEU A 129 5.97 1.47 -12.91
N MET A 130 6.05 0.14 -12.81
CA MET A 130 7.09 -0.55 -12.05
C MET A 130 8.47 -0.41 -12.71
N VAL A 131 8.56 -0.43 -14.05
CA VAL A 131 9.82 -0.11 -14.76
C VAL A 131 10.27 1.30 -14.41
N GLN A 132 9.35 2.27 -14.47
CA GLN A 132 9.66 3.65 -14.11
C GLN A 132 10.13 3.76 -12.65
N LEU A 133 9.48 3.05 -11.73
CA LEU A 133 9.87 3.02 -10.32
C LEU A 133 11.29 2.47 -10.13
N LEU A 134 11.62 1.34 -10.77
CA LEU A 134 12.95 0.73 -10.63
C LEU A 134 14.05 1.60 -11.25
N HIS A 135 13.75 2.39 -12.28
CA HIS A 135 14.72 3.28 -12.92
C HIS A 135 14.90 4.61 -12.18
N LYS A 136 13.81 5.20 -11.70
CA LYS A 136 13.83 6.53 -11.07
C LYS A 136 13.91 6.48 -9.55
N LEU A 137 13.74 5.30 -8.94
CA LEU A 137 13.63 5.04 -7.49
C LEU A 137 12.47 5.75 -6.78
N VAL A 138 11.80 6.68 -7.46
CA VAL A 138 10.65 7.42 -6.99
C VAL A 138 9.66 7.63 -8.15
N VAL A 139 8.39 7.50 -7.83
CA VAL A 139 7.29 7.92 -8.72
C VAL A 139 6.52 9.03 -8.02
N ARG A 140 6.36 10.15 -8.73
CA ARG A 140 5.58 11.30 -8.28
C ARG A 140 4.25 11.36 -9.00
N ALA A 141 3.29 12.06 -8.42
CA ALA A 141 2.05 12.38 -9.10
C ALA A 141 2.33 13.26 -10.33
N ALA A 142 1.43 13.22 -11.32
CA ALA A 142 1.61 13.99 -12.56
C ALA A 142 1.29 15.48 -12.37
N ASP A 143 0.37 15.78 -11.44
CA ASP A 143 -0.16 17.09 -11.11
C ASP A 143 0.54 17.74 -9.91
N SER A 144 1.27 16.96 -9.11
CA SER A 144 1.90 17.45 -7.88
C SER A 144 3.26 16.81 -7.60
N SER A 145 4.07 17.46 -6.75
CA SER A 145 5.38 16.94 -6.34
C SER A 145 5.29 15.79 -5.32
N GLN A 146 4.07 15.34 -4.97
CA GLN A 146 3.85 14.28 -4.00
C GLN A 146 4.46 12.96 -4.48
N LYS A 147 5.20 12.30 -3.59
CA LYS A 147 5.79 10.98 -3.84
C LYS A 147 4.73 9.91 -3.60
N LEU A 148 4.44 9.12 -4.64
CA LEU A 148 3.44 8.05 -4.59
C LEU A 148 4.08 6.69 -4.30
N LEU A 149 5.21 6.41 -4.93
CA LEU A 149 6.00 5.22 -4.71
C LEU A 149 7.43 5.66 -4.46
N THR A 150 8.02 5.17 -3.38
CA THR A 150 9.41 5.51 -3.02
C THR A 150 10.14 4.24 -2.67
N VAL A 151 11.29 4.03 -3.27
CA VAL A 151 12.23 3.00 -2.82
C VAL A 151 12.86 3.50 -1.52
N SER A 152 12.65 2.74 -0.46
CA SER A 152 13.33 2.97 0.81
C SER A 152 14.68 2.27 0.72
N GLU A 153 15.75 3.04 0.55
CA GLU A 153 17.11 2.55 0.77
C GLU A 153 17.25 2.26 2.27
N LEU A 154 17.00 1.02 2.68
CA LEU A 154 17.45 0.52 3.96
C LEU A 154 18.43 -0.60 3.69
N TYR A 155 19.68 -0.27 4.00
CA TYR A 155 20.86 -1.11 4.27
C TYR A 155 20.82 -2.53 3.72
N SER A 156 21.84 -2.83 2.91
CA SER A 156 22.46 -4.15 2.89
C SER A 156 22.47 -4.69 4.33
N TYR A 157 21.62 -5.66 4.63
CA TYR A 157 21.98 -6.65 5.62
C TYR A 157 23.08 -7.45 4.95
N ASP A 158 24.32 -6.97 5.14
CA ASP A 158 25.47 -7.86 5.09
C ASP A 158 25.15 -9.06 5.96
N VAL A 159 25.20 -10.23 5.33
CA VAL A 159 25.62 -11.52 5.88
C VAL A 159 25.69 -11.54 7.42
N ALA A 160 24.65 -12.05 8.06
CA ALA A 160 24.81 -12.88 9.23
C ALA A 160 24.46 -14.31 8.82
N GLN A 161 25.52 -15.06 8.51
CA GLN A 161 25.50 -16.52 8.38
C GLN A 161 24.74 -17.17 9.56
N SER A 162 24.00 -18.23 9.24
CA SER A 162 23.92 -19.47 10.02
C SER A 162 23.47 -20.58 9.08
#